data_AF-A0A6J6DUQ6-F1
#
_entry.id   AF-A0A6J6DUQ6-F1
#
_cell.length_a   1.000
_cell.length_b   1.000
_cell.length_c   1.000
_cell.angle_alpha   90.00
_cell.angle_beta   90.00
_cell.angle_gamma   90.00
#
_symmetry.space_group_name_H-M   'P 1'
#
loop_
_entity.id
_entity.type
_entity.pdbx_description
1 polymer ?
#
loop_
_entity_poly.entity_id
_entity_poly.type
_entity_poly.pdbx_seq_one_letter_code
_entity_poly.pdbx_strand_id
1 'polypeptide(L)' 'MVAIVDLDGAPQGTEGKVILANGFNWLRYRILFTNGTEVGNLDHRHIEPIGRSAKRLARQAKRAR' A
#
# COMPACT_ATOMS: atom_id res chain seq x y z
N MET A 1 -5.00 1.51 -1.99
CA MET A 1 -4.46 0.34 -1.28
C MET A 1 -5.49 -0.01 -0.23
N VAL A 2 -5.53 -1.26 0.21
CA VAL A 2 -6.35 -1.69 1.34
C VAL A 2 -5.43 -2.29 2.40
N ALA A 3 -5.68 -1.99 3.68
CA ALA A 3 -4.99 -2.67 4.78
C ALA A 3 -5.44 -4.13 4.82
N ILE A 4 -4.50 -5.07 4.83
CA ILE A 4 -4.79 -6.52 4.94
C ILE A 4 -4.52 -7.07 6.34
N VAL A 5 -4.06 -6.21 7.25
CA VAL A 5 -3.90 -6.48 8.69
C VAL A 5 -4.43 -5.27 9.45
N ASP A 6 -4.70 -5.46 10.75
CA ASP A 6 -4.96 -4.32 11.62
C ASP A 6 -3.67 -3.52 11.82
N LEU A 7 -3.73 -2.24 11.48
CA LEU A 7 -2.67 -1.27 11.65
C LEU A 7 -3.04 -0.31 12.79
N ASP A 8 -2.03 0.29 13.39
CA ASP A 8 -2.24 1.29 14.43
C ASP A 8 -3.03 2.48 13.86
N GLY A 9 -4.28 2.60 14.29
CA GLY A 9 -5.24 3.59 13.78
C GLY A 9 -5.89 3.26 12.43
N ALA A 10 -5.69 2.09 11.82
CA ALA A 10 -6.40 1.68 10.60
C ALA A 10 -6.72 0.18 10.61
N PRO A 11 -7.98 -0.22 10.86
CA PRO A 11 -8.39 -1.62 10.82
C PRO A 11 -8.15 -2.28 9.46
N GLN A 12 -8.07 -3.62 9.46
CA GLN A 12 -8.08 -4.41 8.23
C GLN A 12 -9.30 -4.03 7.35
N GLY A 13 -9.08 -3.93 6.05
CA GLY A 13 -10.10 -3.50 5.08
C GLY A 13 -10.17 -1.99 4.88
N THR A 14 -9.44 -1.19 5.66
CA THR A 14 -9.43 0.27 5.48
C THR A 14 -8.73 0.63 4.17
N GLU A 15 -9.42 1.38 3.32
CA GLU A 15 -8.84 1.89 2.09
C GLU A 15 -7.94 3.10 2.36
N GLY A 16 -6.88 3.23 1.59
CA GLY A 16 -5.94 4.33 1.70
C GLY A 16 -5.23 4.67 0.42
N LYS A 17 -4.74 5.91 0.36
CA LYS A 17 -3.97 6.46 -0.76
C LYS A 17 -2.49 6.48 -0.40
N VAL A 18 -1.65 5.94 -1.27
CA VAL A 18 -0.19 6.06 -1.13
C VAL A 18 0.21 7.51 -1.34
N ILE A 19 0.87 8.10 -0.34
CA ILE A 19 1.41 9.46 -0.39
C ILE A 19 2.94 9.47 -0.51
N LEU A 20 3.61 8.40 -0.10
CA LEU A 20 5.04 8.20 -0.32
C LEU A 20 5.31 6.73 -0.65
N ALA A 21 6.14 6.49 -1.66
CA ALA A 21 6.74 5.20 -1.94
C ALA A 21 8.24 5.43 -2.09
N ASN A 22 9.02 5.00 -1.09
CA ASN A 22 10.47 5.19 -1.04
C ASN A 22 11.15 3.88 -0.67
N GLY A 23 12.18 3.50 -1.41
CA GLY A 23 13.05 2.39 -1.06
C GLY A 23 14.15 2.16 -2.08
N PHE A 24 15.40 2.04 -1.60
CA PHE A 24 16.54 1.61 -2.42
C PHE A 24 16.69 0.08 -2.41
N ASN A 25 16.64 -0.56 -1.22
CA ASN A 25 16.63 -2.01 -1.07
C ASN A 25 15.28 -2.56 -0.56
N TRP A 26 14.55 -1.79 0.25
CA TRP A 26 13.21 -2.13 0.74
C TRP A 26 12.24 -1.02 0.44
N LEU A 27 11.18 -1.35 -0.28
CA LEU A 27 10.14 -0.41 -0.68
C LEU A 27 9.20 -0.17 0.50
N ARG A 28 9.35 1.01 1.13
CA ARG A 28 8.44 1.52 2.16
C ARG A 28 7.36 2.38 1.55
N TYR A 29 6.15 2.16 2.04
CA TYR A 29 4.98 2.94 1.74
C TYR A 29 4.57 3.77 2.95
N ARG A 30 4.09 4.96 2.65
CA ARG A 30 3.30 5.78 3.56
C ARG A 30 1.92 5.96 2.93
N ILE A 31 0.90 5.64 3.70
CA ILE A 31 -0.49 5.66 3.23
C ILE A 31 -1.29 6.53 4.18
N LEU A 32 -2.06 7.43 3.56
CA LEU A 32 -3.14 8.15 4.23
C LEU A 32 -4.42 7.35 4.02
N PHE A 33 -4.96 6.81 5.10
CA PHE A 33 -6.20 6.04 5.10
C PHE A 33 -7.42 6.96 5.07
N THR A 34 -8.55 6.44 4.61
CA THR A 34 -9.82 7.19 4.51
C THR A 34 -10.36 7.63 5.87
N ASN A 35 -9.96 6.96 6.94
CA ASN A 35 -10.30 7.32 8.32
C ASN A 35 -9.46 8.50 8.86
N GLY A 36 -8.53 9.05 8.06
CA GLY A 36 -7.67 10.16 8.44
C GLY A 36 -6.34 9.75 9.07
N THR A 37 -6.12 8.46 9.33
CA THR A 37 -4.87 7.95 9.88
C THR A 37 -3.78 7.89 8.82
N GLU A 38 -2.61 8.44 9.12
CA GLU A 38 -1.41 8.26 8.31
C GLU A 38 -0.53 7.18 8.94
N VAL A 39 -0.25 6.11 8.19
CA VAL A 39 0.67 5.07 8.63
C VAL A 39 1.87 5.02 7.70
N GLY A 40 3.06 5.15 8.29
CA GLY A 40 4.33 4.99 7.61
C GLY A 40 4.91 3.59 7.78
N ASN A 41 6.03 3.31 7.09
CA ASN A 41 6.77 2.04 7.20
C ASN A 41 5.96 0.79 6.79
N LEU A 42 5.02 0.96 5.85
CA LEU A 42 4.24 -0.15 5.32
C LEU A 42 5.02 -0.84 4.19
N ASP A 43 4.89 -2.16 4.12
CA ASP A 43 5.40 -2.96 2.99
C ASP A 43 4.26 -3.84 2.44
N HIS A 44 4.56 -4.64 1.42
CA HIS A 44 3.63 -5.59 0.80
C HIS A 44 2.96 -6.61 1.74
N ARG A 45 3.45 -6.81 2.98
CA ARG A 45 2.82 -7.70 3.97
C ARG A 45 1.64 -7.06 4.69
N HIS A 46 1.55 -5.74 4.63
CA HIS A 46 0.57 -4.96 5.36
C HIS A 46 -0.57 -4.45 4.46
N ILE A 47 -0.31 -4.32 3.15
CA ILE A 47 -1.20 -3.67 2.22
C ILE A 47 -1.31 -4.39 0.89
N GLU A 48 -2.51 -4.35 0.32
CA GLU A 48 -2.74 -4.81 -1.05
C GLU A 48 -3.14 -3.66 -1.99
N PRO A 49 -2.62 -3.67 -3.22
CA PRO A 49 -3.06 -2.76 -4.25
C PRO A 49 -4.43 -3.13 -4.78
N ILE A 50 -5.33 -2.14 -4.78
CA ILE A 50 -6.69 -2.24 -5.31
C ILE A 50 -6.86 -1.37 -6.57
N GLY A 51 -7.86 -1.69 -7.38
CA GLY A 51 -8.27 -0.90 -8.54
C GLY A 51 -7.15 -0.62 -9.55
N ARG A 52 -6.91 0.67 -9.87
CA ARG A 52 -5.89 1.07 -10.86
C ARG A 52 -4.47 0.73 -10.43
N SER A 53 -4.16 0.82 -9.13
CA SER A 53 -2.83 0.46 -8.62
C SER A 53 -2.54 -1.03 -8.82
N ALA A 54 -3.54 -1.89 -8.60
CA ALA A 54 -3.44 -3.34 -8.83
C ALA A 54 -3.12 -3.64 -10.31
N LYS A 55 -3.89 -3.03 -11.22
CA LYS A 55 -3.68 -3.17 -12.66
C LYS A 55 -2.30 -2.71 -13.11
N ARG A 56 -1.79 -1.61 -12.54
CA ARG A 56 -0.45 -1.10 -12.85
C ARG A 56 0.65 -2.06 -12.39
N LEU A 57 0.53 -2.61 -11.18
CA LEU A 57 1.51 -3.54 -10.64
C LEU A 57 1.54 -4.85 -11.45
N ALA A 58 0.37 -5.39 -11.83
CA ALA A 58 0.28 -6.56 -12.69
C ALA A 58 0.94 -6.35 -14.08
N ARG A 59 0.77 -5.16 -14.67
CA ARG A 59 1.46 -4.81 -15.94
C ARG A 59 2.98 -4.73 -15.78
N GLN A 60 3.47 -4.21 -14.65
CA GLN A 60 4.92 -4.15 -14.38
C GLN A 60 5.50 -5.54 -14.17
N ALA A 61 4.82 -6.41 -13.41
CA ALA A 61 5.24 -7.79 -13.20
C ALA A 61 5.35 -8.57 -14.53
N LYS A 62 4.41 -8.37 -15.47
CA LYS A 62 4.47 -9.00 -16.80
C LYS A 62 5.66 -8.52 -17.65
N ARG A 63 6.17 -7.31 -17.42
CA ARG A 63 7.32 -6.74 -18.15
C ARG A 63 8.67 -7.14 -17.54
N ALA A 64 8.68 -7.59 -16.29
CA ALA A 64 9.88 -8.02 -15.59
C ALA A 64 10.22 -9.51 -15.85
N ARG A 65 9.46 -10.19 -16.71
CA ARG A 65 9.62 -11.59 -17.12
C ARG A 65 9.94 -11.63 -18.61
#